data_AF-L8LTB9-F1
#
_entry.id   AF-L8LTB9-F1
#
_cell.length_a   1.000
_cell.length_b   1.000
_cell.length_c   1.000
_cell.angle_alpha   90.00
_cell.angle_beta   90.00
_cell.angle_gamma   90.00
#
_symmetry.space_group_name_H-M   'P 1'
#
loop_
_entity.id
_entity.type
_entity.pdbx_description
1 polymer ?
#
loop_
_entity_poly.entity_id
_entity_poly.type
_entity_poly.pdbx_seq_one_letter_code
_entity_poly.pdbx_strand_id
1 'polypeptide(L)'
;MFPSIFLFFSQYKPINPEWFAIVIFDRKSNDVAIPTRYQEIAQLRLQRIYLDEISQQEQFDIGIGILKLVVETEDKAGELARNLIERTKQEVKNNVNQKQLRELIETIIIYKFPKLSYEEIENMLNLQEIKETRVYQDAKAEGIQKGKREGIEEGMLRQKLAMIPLLQGLGLTIEQIAQRLEISEKLVRESIK
;
A
#
# COMPACT_ATOMS: atom_id res chain seq x y z
N MET A 1 12.38 -11.78 -21.63
CA MET A 1 12.09 -10.41 -22.08
C MET A 1 11.88 -10.33 -23.60
N PHE A 2 12.92 -10.35 -24.45
CA PHE A 2 12.77 -10.12 -25.90
C PHE A 2 11.79 -11.05 -26.64
N PRO A 3 11.77 -12.39 -26.41
CA PRO A 3 10.78 -13.25 -27.04
C PRO A 3 9.33 -12.83 -26.74
N SER A 4 9.06 -12.41 -25.50
CA SER A 4 7.75 -11.94 -25.06
C SER A 4 7.36 -10.63 -25.75
N ILE A 5 8.32 -9.72 -25.95
CA ILE A 5 8.09 -8.45 -26.66
C ILE A 5 7.71 -8.71 -28.13
N PHE A 6 8.46 -9.57 -28.82
CA PHE A 6 8.15 -9.88 -30.22
C PHE A 6 6.86 -10.68 -30.38
N LEU A 7 6.57 -11.56 -29.43
CA LEU A 7 5.27 -12.23 -29.36
C LEU A 7 4.14 -11.20 -29.21
N PHE A 8 4.28 -10.24 -28.31
CA PHE A 8 3.32 -9.14 -28.15
C PHE A 8 3.09 -8.37 -29.46
N PHE A 9 4.15 -8.00 -30.19
CA PHE A 9 4.01 -7.32 -31.48
C PHE A 9 3.25 -8.16 -32.51
N SER A 10 3.52 -9.47 -32.56
CA SER A 10 2.84 -10.37 -33.49
C SER A 10 1.34 -10.53 -33.17
N GLN A 11 0.98 -10.54 -31.89
CA GLN A 11 -0.38 -10.75 -31.43
C GLN A 11 -1.23 -9.48 -31.53
N TYR A 12 -0.69 -8.35 -31.07
CA TYR A 12 -1.46 -7.13 -30.86
C TYR A 12 -1.27 -6.07 -31.94
N LYS A 13 -0.23 -6.19 -32.79
CA LYS A 13 0.05 -5.28 -33.91
C LYS A 13 -0.12 -3.80 -33.51
N PRO A 14 0.68 -3.32 -32.54
CA PRO A 14 0.55 -1.96 -32.03
C PRO A 14 0.68 -0.93 -33.15
N ILE A 15 -0.01 0.20 -32.99
CA ILE A 15 -0.10 1.27 -33.99
C ILE A 15 1.27 1.89 -34.27
N ASN A 16 2.14 1.96 -33.25
CA ASN A 16 3.48 2.51 -33.37
C ASN A 16 4.43 1.47 -33.98
N PRO A 17 5.09 1.78 -35.12
CA PRO A 17 6.00 0.84 -35.78
C PRO A 17 7.34 0.70 -35.06
N GLU A 18 7.76 1.75 -34.34
CA GLU A 18 9.00 1.78 -33.58
C GLU A 18 8.75 1.43 -32.11
N TRP A 19 9.73 0.76 -31.49
CA TRP A 19 9.70 0.45 -30.06
C TRP A 19 11.02 0.77 -29.39
N PHE A 20 10.93 1.03 -28.09
CA PHE A 20 12.06 1.19 -27.18
C PHE A 20 11.64 0.65 -25.81
N ALA A 21 12.53 -0.08 -25.14
CA ALA A 21 12.28 -0.63 -23.82
C ALA A 21 13.12 0.10 -22.77
N ILE A 22 12.49 0.43 -21.65
CA ILE A 22 13.17 0.91 -20.45
C ILE A 22 12.99 -0.16 -19.39
N VAL A 23 14.09 -0.64 -18.82
CA VAL A 23 14.07 -1.56 -17.68
C VAL A 23 14.61 -0.84 -16.48
N ILE A 24 13.80 -0.79 -15.43
CA ILE A 24 14.12 -0.15 -14.18
C ILE A 24 14.44 -1.25 -13.17
N PHE A 25 15.64 -1.20 -12.61
CA PHE A 25 16.08 -2.05 -11.53
C PHE A 25 16.12 -1.23 -10.25
N ASP A 26 15.64 -1.82 -9.16
CA ASP A 26 15.83 -1.26 -7.82
C ASP A 26 17.33 -1.16 -7.48
N ARG A 27 18.09 -2.22 -7.80
CA ARG A 27 19.54 -2.27 -7.61
C ARG A 27 20.24 -2.84 -8.82
N LYS A 28 21.42 -2.33 -9.15
CA LYS A 28 22.25 -2.91 -10.22
C LYS A 28 22.62 -4.37 -9.98
N SER A 29 22.76 -4.77 -8.72
CA SER A 29 23.01 -6.17 -8.35
C SER A 29 21.89 -7.12 -8.77
N ASN A 30 20.69 -6.62 -9.01
CA ASN A 30 19.54 -7.39 -9.51
C ASN A 30 19.48 -7.45 -11.05
N ASP A 31 20.41 -6.79 -11.75
CA ASP A 31 20.49 -6.85 -13.21
C ASP A 31 20.89 -8.25 -13.68
N VAL A 32 20.29 -8.68 -14.78
CA VAL A 32 20.53 -9.98 -15.39
C VAL A 32 21.21 -9.77 -16.74
N ALA A 33 22.26 -10.55 -16.98
CA ALA A 33 22.99 -10.51 -18.24
C ALA A 33 22.06 -10.83 -19.42
N ILE A 34 22.15 -10.02 -20.48
CA ILE A 34 21.43 -10.28 -21.73
C ILE A 34 22.20 -11.35 -22.52
N PRO A 35 21.53 -12.43 -22.95
CA PRO A 35 22.15 -13.44 -23.80
C PRO A 35 22.73 -12.81 -25.08
N THR A 36 23.89 -13.28 -25.52
CA THR A 36 24.65 -12.73 -26.66
C THR A 36 23.78 -12.50 -27.91
N ARG A 37 22.88 -13.44 -28.21
CA ARG A 37 21.95 -13.36 -29.35
C ARG A 37 20.99 -12.15 -29.35
N TYR A 38 20.89 -11.42 -28.24
CA TYR A 38 20.06 -10.22 -28.12
C TYR A 38 20.88 -8.96 -27.81
N GLN A 39 22.22 -9.02 -27.80
CA GLN A 39 23.04 -7.87 -27.43
C GLN A 39 22.89 -6.69 -28.38
N GLU A 40 22.90 -6.93 -29.69
CA GLU A 40 22.76 -5.87 -30.70
C GLU A 40 21.44 -5.11 -30.55
N ILE A 41 20.33 -5.85 -30.40
CA ILE A 41 19.01 -5.23 -30.24
C ILE A 41 18.87 -4.54 -28.89
N ALA A 42 19.49 -5.08 -27.83
CA ALA A 42 19.52 -4.45 -26.53
C ALA A 42 20.26 -3.11 -26.59
N GLN A 43 21.45 -3.06 -27.20
CA GLN A 43 22.23 -1.83 -27.29
C GLN A 43 21.50 -0.70 -28.02
N LEU A 44 20.66 -1.03 -29.00
CA LEU A 44 19.93 -0.04 -29.79
C LEU A 44 18.55 0.32 -29.22
N ARG A 45 17.87 -0.63 -28.57
CA ARG A 45 16.44 -0.52 -28.22
C ARG A 45 16.13 -0.64 -26.73
N LEU A 46 17.14 -0.88 -25.89
CA LEU A 46 16.96 -1.08 -24.46
C LEU A 46 17.82 -0.09 -23.67
N GLN A 47 17.18 0.67 -22.79
CA GLN A 47 17.85 1.43 -21.75
C GLN A 47 17.61 0.78 -20.39
N ARG A 48 18.67 0.70 -19.59
CA ARG A 48 18.61 0.25 -18.20
C ARG A 48 18.76 1.44 -17.28
N ILE A 49 17.93 1.48 -16.25
CA ILE A 49 17.98 2.50 -15.19
C ILE A 49 18.13 1.74 -13.87
N TYR A 50 19.21 2.00 -13.14
CA TYR A 50 19.44 1.42 -11.81
C TYR A 50 19.17 2.49 -10.77
N LEU A 51 18.09 2.33 -9.99
CA LEU A 51 17.62 3.36 -9.06
C LEU A 51 18.65 3.65 -7.95
N ASP A 52 19.44 2.65 -7.56
CA ASP A 52 20.53 2.77 -6.57
C ASP A 52 21.77 3.52 -7.08
N GLU A 53 21.96 3.62 -8.40
CA GLU A 53 23.08 4.37 -9.01
C GLU A 53 22.71 5.80 -9.41
N ILE A 54 21.46 6.23 -9.17
CA ILE A 54 20.99 7.57 -9.50
C ILE A 54 21.67 8.59 -8.55
N SER A 55 22.72 9.26 -9.05
CA SER A 55 23.60 10.20 -8.36
C SER A 55 22.87 11.20 -7.46
N GLN A 56 23.21 11.34 -6.17
CA GLN A 56 22.52 12.29 -5.27
C GLN A 56 22.68 13.78 -5.65
N GLN A 57 23.56 14.12 -6.59
CA GLN A 57 23.98 15.49 -6.90
C GLN A 57 23.19 16.15 -8.03
N GLU A 58 22.38 15.41 -8.79
CA GLU A 58 21.54 15.98 -9.85
C GLU A 58 20.14 16.30 -9.29
N GLN A 59 19.63 17.51 -9.57
CA GLN A 59 18.22 17.82 -9.35
C GLN A 59 17.40 17.02 -10.37
N PHE A 60 16.99 15.83 -9.96
CA PHE A 60 16.16 14.97 -10.80
C PHE A 60 14.81 15.61 -11.09
N ASP A 61 14.24 15.28 -12.24
CA ASP A 61 12.81 15.45 -12.45
C ASP A 61 12.04 14.74 -11.33
N ILE A 62 10.90 15.31 -10.93
CA ILE A 62 10.07 14.86 -9.82
C ILE A 62 9.77 13.36 -9.96
N GLY A 63 9.47 12.89 -11.17
CA GLY A 63 9.16 11.48 -11.42
C GLY A 63 10.31 10.53 -11.05
N ILE A 64 11.55 10.89 -11.37
CA ILE A 64 12.73 10.09 -11.00
C ILE A 64 12.98 10.15 -9.49
N GLY A 65 12.77 11.32 -8.88
CA GLY A 65 12.84 11.45 -7.42
C GLY A 65 11.83 10.56 -6.70
N ILE A 66 10.60 10.47 -7.20
CA ILE A 66 9.57 9.58 -6.66
C ILE A 66 9.99 8.11 -6.77
N LEU A 67 10.55 7.68 -7.91
CA LEU A 67 11.06 6.32 -8.05
C LEU A 67 12.22 6.03 -7.09
N LYS A 68 13.09 7.02 -6.86
CA LYS A 68 14.20 6.90 -5.92
C LYS A 68 13.72 6.66 -4.48
N LEU A 69 12.55 7.19 -4.08
CA LEU A 69 11.97 6.89 -2.77
C LEU A 69 11.79 5.39 -2.52
N VAL A 70 11.58 4.57 -3.56
CA VAL A 70 11.41 3.12 -3.38
C VAL A 70 12.68 2.49 -2.80
N VAL A 71 13.84 2.91 -3.27
CA VAL A 71 15.15 2.30 -2.93
C VAL A 71 15.95 3.07 -1.89
N GLU A 72 15.59 4.33 -1.65
CA GLU A 72 16.25 5.18 -0.66
C GLU A 72 16.12 4.61 0.75
N THR A 73 17.14 4.84 1.57
CA THR A 73 17.20 4.37 2.94
C THR A 73 16.19 5.11 3.83
N GLU A 74 15.73 4.47 4.91
CA GLU A 74 14.70 5.02 5.80
C GLU A 74 15.10 6.37 6.43
N ASP A 75 16.39 6.57 6.73
CA ASP A 75 16.93 7.82 7.27
C ASP A 75 16.82 9.00 6.28
N LYS A 76 16.91 8.75 4.97
CA LYS A 76 16.88 9.78 3.93
C LYS A 76 15.53 9.91 3.23
N ALA A 77 14.71 8.86 3.25
CA ALA A 77 13.44 8.82 2.53
C ALA A 77 12.47 9.92 2.99
N GLY A 78 12.42 10.23 4.29
CA GLY A 78 11.58 11.31 4.81
C GLY A 78 11.99 12.69 4.30
N GLU A 79 13.29 12.99 4.26
CA GLU A 79 13.80 14.25 3.72
C GLU A 79 13.56 14.36 2.21
N LEU A 80 13.85 13.29 1.47
CA LEU A 80 13.61 13.24 0.02
C LEU A 80 12.12 13.44 -0.31
N ALA A 81 11.22 12.78 0.43
CA ALA A 81 9.78 12.92 0.22
C ALA A 81 9.30 14.35 0.48
N ARG A 82 9.76 14.99 1.57
CA ARG A 82 9.48 16.41 1.83
C ARG A 82 9.90 17.30 0.68
N ASN A 83 11.12 17.13 0.19
CA ASN A 83 11.62 17.91 -0.93
C ASN A 83 10.75 17.72 -2.19
N LEU A 84 10.38 16.48 -2.51
CA LEU A 84 9.56 16.17 -3.68
C LEU A 84 8.15 16.74 -3.58
N ILE A 85 7.54 16.75 -2.39
CA ILE A 85 6.22 17.36 -2.19
C ILE A 85 6.28 18.86 -2.43
N GLU A 86 7.27 19.55 -1.86
CA GLU A 86 7.43 21.00 -2.07
C GLU A 86 7.73 21.35 -3.54
N ARG A 87 8.58 20.57 -4.20
CA ARG A 87 8.84 20.74 -5.64
C ARG A 87 7.60 20.48 -6.49
N THR A 88 6.79 19.49 -6.13
CA THR A 88 5.51 19.22 -6.81
C THR A 88 4.59 20.44 -6.73
N LYS A 89 4.50 21.12 -5.58
CA LYS A 89 3.71 22.35 -5.43
C LYS A 89 4.24 23.50 -6.30
N GLN A 90 5.55 23.59 -6.48
CA GLN A 90 6.20 24.71 -7.18
C GLN A 90 6.30 24.51 -8.70
N GLU A 91 6.66 23.32 -9.15
CA GLU A 91 7.03 23.04 -10.56
C GLU A 91 5.83 22.57 -11.40
N VAL A 92 4.84 21.89 -10.82
CA VAL A 92 3.73 21.30 -11.55
C VAL A 92 2.54 22.26 -11.59
N LYS A 93 2.18 22.81 -12.76
CA LYS A 93 1.08 23.80 -12.84
C LYS A 93 -0.33 23.22 -12.77
N ASN A 94 -0.49 21.92 -13.07
CA ASN A 94 -1.79 21.27 -13.09
C ASN A 94 -2.11 20.70 -11.70
N ASN A 95 -3.16 21.24 -11.06
CA ASN A 95 -3.61 20.82 -9.74
C ASN A 95 -3.95 19.32 -9.64
N VAL A 96 -4.46 18.71 -10.72
CA VAL A 96 -4.76 17.26 -10.75
C VAL A 96 -3.46 16.46 -10.67
N ASN A 97 -2.46 16.83 -11.47
CA ASN A 97 -1.15 16.15 -11.46
C ASN A 97 -0.42 16.38 -10.14
N GLN A 98 -0.50 17.60 -9.57
CA GLN A 98 0.05 17.90 -8.24
C GLN A 98 -0.52 16.95 -7.19
N LYS A 99 -1.85 16.82 -7.14
CA LYS A 99 -2.52 15.95 -6.17
C LYS A 99 -2.11 14.48 -6.35
N GLN A 100 -2.09 13.99 -7.60
CA GLN A 100 -1.71 12.60 -7.89
C GLN A 100 -0.26 12.29 -7.50
N LEU A 101 0.68 13.19 -7.81
CA LEU A 101 2.09 13.00 -7.46
C LEU A 101 2.29 13.05 -5.94
N ARG A 102 1.59 13.94 -5.24
CA ARG A 102 1.59 14.00 -3.78
C ARG A 102 1.05 12.70 -3.17
N GLU A 103 -0.13 12.24 -3.61
CA GLU A 103 -0.74 10.98 -3.14
C GLU A 103 0.20 9.79 -3.37
N LEU A 104 0.91 9.76 -4.49
CA LEU A 104 1.90 8.72 -4.78
C LEU A 104 3.08 8.76 -3.80
N ILE A 105 3.63 9.94 -3.50
CA ILE A 105 4.72 10.09 -2.52
C ILE A 105 4.28 9.61 -1.14
N GLU A 106 3.11 10.05 -0.67
CA GLU A 106 2.56 9.65 0.63
C GLU A 106 2.34 8.14 0.69
N THR A 107 1.81 7.55 -0.38
CA THR A 107 1.62 6.10 -0.50
C THR A 107 2.95 5.37 -0.32
N ILE A 108 3.99 5.76 -1.06
CA ILE A 108 5.32 5.12 -0.98
C ILE A 108 5.88 5.23 0.44
N ILE A 109 5.72 6.37 1.11
CA ILE A 109 6.19 6.58 2.48
C ILE A 109 5.42 5.69 3.47
N ILE A 110 4.10 5.61 3.38
CA ILE A 110 3.29 4.71 4.24
C ILE A 110 3.76 3.26 4.10
N TYR A 111 4.00 2.79 2.87
CA TYR A 111 4.49 1.43 2.65
C TYR A 111 5.93 1.22 3.14
N LYS A 112 6.80 2.24 3.05
CA LYS A 112 8.17 2.15 3.55
C LYS A 112 8.23 2.14 5.09
N PHE A 113 7.29 2.82 5.75
CA PHE A 113 7.26 2.96 7.21
C PHE A 113 5.99 2.33 7.83
N PRO A 114 5.78 1.01 7.72
CA PRO A 114 4.54 0.37 8.14
C PRO A 114 4.31 0.40 9.66
N LYS A 115 5.34 0.74 10.44
CA LYS A 115 5.27 0.85 11.91
C LYS A 115 4.98 2.26 12.40
N LEU A 116 5.10 3.27 11.54
CA LEU A 116 4.78 4.64 11.91
C LEU A 116 3.29 4.88 11.80
N SER A 117 2.75 5.59 12.77
CA SER A 117 1.40 6.14 12.72
C SER A 117 1.30 7.23 11.66
N TYR A 118 0.07 7.50 11.20
CA TYR A 118 -0.19 8.61 10.29
C TYR A 118 0.29 9.96 10.85
N GLU A 119 0.20 10.18 12.16
CA GLU A 119 0.66 11.43 12.80
C GLU A 119 2.19 11.54 12.76
N GLU A 120 2.91 10.44 12.99
CA GLU A 120 4.38 10.41 12.84
C GLU A 120 4.80 10.67 11.39
N ILE A 121 4.05 10.14 10.41
CA ILE A 121 4.30 10.42 8.99
C ILE A 121 3.96 11.87 8.64
N GLU A 122 2.86 12.45 9.16
CA GLU A 122 2.51 13.87 8.99
C GLU A 122 3.65 14.77 9.48
N ASN A 123 4.16 14.49 10.68
CA ASN A 123 5.28 15.21 11.27
C ASN A 123 6.57 15.03 10.47
N MET A 124 6.87 13.80 10.02
CA MET A 124 8.04 13.51 9.19
C MET A 124 8.01 14.30 7.89
N LEU A 125 6.84 14.36 7.23
CA LEU A 125 6.66 15.04 5.95
C LEU A 125 6.37 16.54 6.09
N ASN A 126 6.25 17.04 7.32
CA ASN A 126 5.80 18.41 7.61
C ASN A 126 4.50 18.76 6.86
N LEU A 127 3.57 17.80 6.84
CA LEU A 127 2.28 17.91 6.16
C LEU A 127 1.17 18.04 7.19
N GLN A 128 0.25 18.97 6.95
CA GLN A 128 -0.95 19.13 7.79
C GLN A 128 -2.16 18.35 7.26
N GLU A 129 -2.03 17.68 6.11
CA GLU A 129 -3.18 17.23 5.29
C GLU A 129 -3.10 15.75 4.83
N ILE A 130 -2.33 14.86 5.47
CA ILE A 130 -2.30 13.44 5.04
C ILE A 130 -3.70 12.81 5.18
N LYS A 131 -4.52 13.35 6.07
CA LYS A 131 -5.92 12.93 6.26
C LYS A 131 -6.83 13.16 5.05
N GLU A 132 -6.44 14.01 4.10
CA GLU A 132 -7.18 14.27 2.88
C GLU A 132 -6.86 13.29 1.74
N THR A 133 -5.85 12.43 1.95
CA THR A 133 -5.37 11.49 0.95
C THR A 133 -6.32 10.31 0.82
N ARG A 134 -6.41 9.77 -0.40
CA ARG A 134 -7.26 8.59 -0.65
C ARG A 134 -6.85 7.40 0.19
N VAL A 135 -5.54 7.17 0.35
CA VAL A 135 -5.01 6.07 1.16
C VAL A 135 -5.47 6.16 2.61
N TYR A 136 -5.40 7.35 3.22
CA TYR A 136 -5.90 7.53 4.59
C TYR A 136 -7.41 7.32 4.69
N GLN A 137 -8.17 7.87 3.73
CA GLN A 137 -9.64 7.73 3.71
C GLN A 137 -10.08 6.28 3.55
N ASP A 138 -9.42 5.53 2.67
CA ASP A 138 -9.69 4.12 2.43
C ASP A 138 -9.38 3.29 3.68
N ALA A 139 -8.20 3.49 4.29
CA ALA A 139 -7.82 2.82 5.54
C ALA A 139 -8.79 3.15 6.70
N LYS A 140 -9.23 4.41 6.81
CA LYS A 140 -10.23 4.83 7.81
C LYS A 140 -11.60 4.20 7.54
N ALA A 141 -12.02 4.12 6.28
CA ALA A 141 -13.30 3.51 5.90
C ALA A 141 -13.31 2.01 6.23
N GLU A 142 -12.23 1.29 5.91
CA GLU A 142 -12.05 -0.12 6.26
C GLU A 142 -12.10 -0.31 7.79
N GLY A 143 -11.40 0.54 8.54
CA GLY A 143 -11.42 0.53 10.01
C GLY A 143 -12.82 0.72 10.60
N ILE A 144 -13.60 1.68 10.07
CA ILE A 144 -15.00 1.89 10.49
C ILE A 144 -15.85 0.67 10.16
N GLN A 145 -15.67 0.08 8.98
CA GLN A 145 -16.44 -1.10 8.57
C GLN A 145 -16.14 -2.30 9.47
N LYS A 146 -14.86 -2.53 9.78
CA LYS A 146 -14.42 -3.58 10.70
C LYS A 146 -14.97 -3.35 12.10
N GLY A 147 -14.83 -2.13 12.64
CA GLY A 147 -15.35 -1.79 13.97
C GLY A 147 -16.88 -1.91 14.08
N LYS A 148 -17.64 -1.61 13.02
CA LYS A 148 -19.08 -1.86 12.99
C LYS A 148 -19.41 -3.35 13.05
N ARG A 149 -18.68 -4.19 12.31
CA ARG A 149 -18.88 -5.65 12.34
C ARG A 149 -18.57 -6.22 13.72
N GLU A 150 -17.40 -5.88 14.26
CA GLU A 150 -16.98 -6.31 15.60
C GLU A 150 -17.96 -5.83 16.68
N GLY A 151 -18.44 -4.59 16.61
CA GLY A 151 -19.42 -4.06 17.55
C GLY A 151 -20.79 -4.73 17.44
N ILE A 152 -21.22 -5.14 16.24
CA ILE A 152 -22.46 -5.92 16.06
C ILE A 152 -22.29 -7.32 16.66
N GLU A 153 -21.18 -8.01 16.38
CA GLU A 153 -20.89 -9.34 16.92
C GLU A 153 -20.78 -9.31 18.44
N GLU A 154 -20.06 -8.33 19.01
CA GLU A 154 -19.94 -8.16 20.45
C GLU A 154 -21.31 -7.83 21.08
N GLY A 155 -22.12 -6.99 20.44
CA GLY A 155 -23.47 -6.67 20.88
C GLY A 155 -24.39 -7.89 20.91
N MET A 156 -24.36 -8.72 19.86
CA MET A 156 -25.11 -9.98 19.81
C MET A 156 -24.65 -10.95 20.89
N LEU A 157 -23.33 -11.08 21.11
CA LEU A 157 -22.79 -11.93 22.16
C LEU A 157 -23.23 -11.43 23.54
N ARG A 158 -23.14 -10.12 23.81
CA ARG A 158 -23.61 -9.51 25.07
C ARG A 158 -25.11 -9.76 25.30
N GLN A 159 -25.94 -9.66 24.27
CA GLN A 159 -27.37 -9.98 24.37
C GLN A 159 -27.61 -11.46 24.69
N LYS A 160 -26.91 -12.37 24.00
CA LYS A 160 -26.97 -13.82 24.27
C LYS A 160 -26.57 -14.11 25.73
N LEU A 161 -25.47 -13.55 26.21
CA LEU A 161 -25.02 -13.72 27.59
C LEU A 161 -26.01 -13.17 28.62
N ALA A 162 -26.66 -12.03 28.34
CA ALA A 162 -27.66 -11.44 29.22
C ALA A 162 -28.94 -12.28 29.37
N MET A 163 -29.22 -13.21 28.43
CA MET A 163 -30.36 -14.13 28.50
C MET A 163 -30.09 -15.35 29.39
N ILE A 164 -28.84 -15.63 29.74
CA ILE A 164 -28.46 -16.84 30.48
C ILE A 164 -29.14 -16.93 31.85
N PRO A 165 -29.17 -15.88 32.70
CA PRO A 165 -29.84 -15.97 34.01
C PRO A 165 -31.34 -16.26 33.90
N LEU A 166 -32.01 -15.71 32.87
CA LEU A 166 -33.42 -15.98 32.61
C LEU A 166 -33.65 -17.45 32.21
N LEU A 167 -32.83 -17.97 31.28
CA LEU A 167 -32.94 -19.36 30.84
C LEU A 167 -32.60 -20.35 31.96
N GLN A 168 -31.65 -20.01 32.82
CA GLN A 168 -31.40 -20.78 34.05
C GLN A 168 -32.57 -20.74 35.02
N GLY A 169 -33.19 -19.57 35.23
CA GLY A 169 -34.39 -19.41 36.06
C GLY A 169 -35.58 -20.23 35.54
N LEU A 170 -35.60 -20.54 34.24
CA LEU A 170 -36.57 -21.44 33.60
C LEU A 170 -36.18 -22.92 33.68
N GLY A 171 -35.07 -23.27 34.34
CA GLY A 171 -34.64 -24.65 34.59
C GLY A 171 -33.88 -25.31 33.44
N LEU A 172 -33.37 -24.55 32.46
CA LEU A 172 -32.58 -25.13 31.37
C LEU A 172 -31.17 -25.52 31.84
N THR A 173 -30.67 -26.63 31.30
CA THR A 173 -29.28 -27.07 31.50
C THR A 173 -28.29 -26.22 30.69
N ILE A 174 -27.02 -26.25 31.08
CA ILE A 174 -25.94 -25.48 30.43
C ILE A 174 -25.83 -25.85 28.95
N GLU A 175 -25.95 -27.14 28.63
CA GLU A 175 -25.90 -27.68 27.28
C GLU A 175 -27.07 -27.15 26.43
N GLN A 176 -28.28 -27.11 27.00
CA GLN A 176 -29.47 -26.57 26.33
C GLN A 176 -29.39 -25.05 26.12
N ILE A 177 -28.81 -24.32 27.07
CA ILE A 177 -28.60 -22.87 26.97
C ILE A 177 -27.56 -22.56 25.88
N ALA A 178 -26.43 -23.26 25.89
CA ALA A 178 -25.38 -23.15 24.88
C ALA A 178 -25.92 -23.42 23.47
N GLN A 179 -26.72 -24.47 23.32
CA GLN A 179 -27.36 -24.81 22.04
C GLN A 179 -28.36 -23.75 21.57
N ARG A 180 -29.23 -23.24 22.45
CA ARG A 180 -30.26 -22.23 22.09
C ARG A 180 -29.68 -20.86 21.79
N LEU A 181 -28.60 -20.49 22.47
CA LEU A 181 -27.91 -19.23 22.28
C LEU A 181 -26.81 -19.33 21.22
N GLU A 182 -26.52 -20.52 20.70
CA GLU A 182 -25.44 -20.79 19.74
C GLU A 182 -24.10 -20.21 20.24
N ILE A 183 -23.77 -20.47 21.50
CA ILE A 183 -22.51 -20.07 22.15
C ILE A 183 -21.90 -21.29 22.84
N SER A 184 -20.60 -21.26 23.11
CA SER A 184 -19.95 -22.40 23.77
C SER A 184 -20.44 -22.58 25.20
N GLU A 185 -20.54 -23.84 25.65
CA GLU A 185 -20.84 -24.16 27.06
C GLU A 185 -19.83 -23.54 28.03
N LYS A 186 -18.58 -23.36 27.60
CA LYS A 186 -17.55 -22.67 28.39
C LYS A 186 -17.96 -21.23 28.68
N LEU A 187 -18.38 -20.48 27.66
CA LEU A 187 -18.91 -19.11 27.80
C LEU A 187 -20.14 -19.05 28.69
N VAL A 188 -21.03 -20.06 28.60
CA VAL A 188 -22.19 -20.17 29.48
C VAL A 188 -21.77 -20.39 30.94
N ARG A 189 -20.83 -21.32 31.20
CA ARG A 189 -20.31 -21.57 32.55
C ARG A 189 -19.62 -20.33 33.14
N GLU A 190 -18.89 -19.58 32.33
CA GLU A 190 -18.18 -18.36 32.76
C GLU A 190 -19.13 -17.20 33.11
N SER A 191 -20.33 -17.14 32.49
CA SER A 191 -21.31 -16.11 32.80
C SER A 191 -22.17 -16.42 34.02
N ILE A 192 -22.19 -17.68 34.46
CA ILE A 192 -22.93 -18.16 35.64
C ILE A 192 -21.98 -18.03 36.84
N LYS A 193 -22.03 -16.89 37.52
CA LYS A 193 -21.42 -16.68 38.83
C LYS A 193 -22.47 -16.75 39.93
#